data_AF-A0A7Y6PMR7-F1
#
_entry.id   AF-A0A7Y6PMR7-F1
#
_cell.length_a   1.000
_cell.length_b   1.000
_cell.length_c   1.000
_cell.angle_alpha   90.00
_cell.angle_beta   90.00
_cell.angle_gamma   90.00
#
_symmetry.space_group_name_H-M   'P 1'
#
loop_
_entity.id
_entity.type
_entity.pdbx_description
1 polymer ?
#
loop_
_entity_poly.entity_id
_entity_poly.type
_entity_poly.pdbx_seq_one_letter_code
_entity_poly.pdbx_strand_id
1 'polypeptide(L)'
;MQVNAHIARKNTATTAANTKDLQHYFEYSHSGIDVVEDGLKEITFGEFLVEQQVLDRFQLFRALQMQDRLPGVRLGECAAALGYAPINAIERLYERFANINAVEVG
;
A
#
# COMPACT_ATOMS: atom_id res chain seq x y z
N MET A 1 -21.17 -28.81 -42.22
CA MET A 1 -21.51 -27.52 -41.58
C MET A 1 -21.57 -27.75 -40.07
N GLN A 2 -20.45 -27.42 -39.42
CA GLN A 2 -20.32 -26.48 -38.30
C GLN A 2 -20.81 -26.98 -36.94
N VAL A 3 -19.83 -27.47 -36.16
CA VAL A 3 -19.83 -27.59 -34.71
C VAL A 3 -19.79 -26.18 -34.10
N ASN A 4 -20.55 -25.92 -33.03
CA ASN A 4 -20.34 -24.73 -32.20
C ASN A 4 -20.44 -25.10 -30.72
N ALA A 5 -19.26 -25.31 -30.13
CA ALA A 5 -19.04 -25.43 -28.70
C ALA A 5 -19.27 -24.06 -28.04
N HIS A 6 -20.31 -23.94 -27.21
CA HIS A 6 -20.44 -22.82 -26.30
C HIS A 6 -19.75 -23.14 -24.98
N ILE A 7 -18.54 -22.61 -24.85
CA ILE A 7 -17.75 -22.59 -23.63
C ILE A 7 -18.52 -21.75 -22.60
N ALA A 8 -19.12 -22.42 -21.62
CA ALA A 8 -19.62 -21.79 -20.42
C ALA A 8 -18.41 -21.21 -19.65
N ARG A 9 -18.23 -19.90 -19.76
CA ARG A 9 -17.21 -19.16 -19.01
C ARG A 9 -17.46 -19.38 -17.52
N LYS A 10 -16.50 -20.03 -16.85
CA LYS A 10 -16.43 -20.03 -15.38
C LYS A 10 -16.22 -18.58 -14.94
N ASN A 11 -17.30 -17.92 -14.53
CA ASN A 11 -17.22 -16.73 -13.68
C ASN A 11 -16.67 -17.16 -12.33
N THR A 12 -15.35 -17.20 -12.18
CA THR A 12 -14.73 -17.17 -10.85
C THR A 12 -14.76 -15.71 -10.38
N ALA A 13 -15.92 -15.30 -9.90
CA ALA A 13 -16.01 -14.16 -9.00
C ALA A 13 -15.14 -14.52 -7.79
N THR A 14 -14.01 -13.85 -7.63
CA THR A 14 -13.15 -13.98 -6.47
C THR A 14 -13.89 -13.35 -5.30
N THR A 15 -14.77 -14.13 -4.68
CA THR A 15 -15.50 -13.79 -3.48
C THR A 15 -14.50 -13.38 -2.41
N ALA A 16 -14.71 -12.20 -1.83
CA ALA A 16 -14.04 -11.68 -0.65
C ALA A 16 -14.34 -12.56 0.57
N ALA A 17 -13.88 -13.80 0.52
CA ALA A 17 -14.04 -14.79 1.58
C ALA A 17 -12.70 -14.89 2.29
N ASN A 18 -12.46 -13.93 3.19
CA ASN A 18 -11.82 -14.15 4.48
C ASN A 18 -11.67 -12.79 5.16
N THR A 19 -12.67 -12.42 5.96
CA THR A 19 -12.56 -11.34 6.95
C THR A 19 -11.32 -11.56 7.85
N LYS A 20 -10.90 -12.81 8.01
CA LYS A 20 -9.69 -13.24 8.71
C LYS A 20 -8.37 -12.93 7.98
N ASP A 21 -8.35 -12.96 6.64
CA ASP A 21 -7.16 -12.61 5.85
C ASP A 21 -6.97 -11.09 5.79
N LEU A 22 -8.08 -10.35 5.76
CA LEU A 22 -8.03 -8.90 5.86
C LEU A 22 -7.52 -8.45 7.23
N GLN A 23 -7.89 -9.16 8.31
CA GLN A 23 -7.38 -8.87 9.66
C GLN A 23 -5.86 -8.89 9.74
N HIS A 24 -5.16 -9.75 9.01
CA HIS A 24 -3.68 -9.78 9.01
C HIS A 24 -3.04 -8.50 8.44
N TYR A 25 -3.74 -7.73 7.61
CA TYR A 25 -3.27 -6.41 7.13
C TYR A 25 -3.61 -5.27 8.12
N PHE A 26 -4.52 -5.51 9.07
CA PHE A 26 -4.95 -4.55 10.10
C PHE A 26 -4.43 -4.89 11.50
N GLU A 27 -3.95 -6.11 11.71
CA GLU A 27 -3.13 -6.47 12.86
C GLU A 27 -1.87 -5.63 12.74
N TYR A 28 -1.85 -4.53 13.49
CA TYR A 28 -0.61 -3.94 13.96
C TYR A 28 0.34 -5.09 14.22
N SER A 29 1.47 -5.11 13.52
CA SER A 29 2.52 -6.08 13.78
C SER A 29 2.75 -6.10 15.28
N HIS A 30 2.27 -7.14 15.97
CA HIS A 30 2.64 -7.41 17.35
C HIS A 30 4.13 -7.85 17.44
N SER A 31 4.86 -7.73 16.33
CA SER A 31 6.33 -7.77 16.23
C SER A 31 6.96 -6.39 15.96
N GLY A 32 6.20 -5.30 15.93
CA GLY A 32 6.76 -3.96 16.01
C GLY A 32 7.04 -3.67 17.48
N ILE A 33 8.29 -3.78 17.88
CA ILE A 33 8.74 -3.60 19.27
C ILE A 33 8.27 -2.23 19.76
N ASP A 34 7.21 -2.21 20.58
CA ASP A 34 6.96 -1.13 21.53
C ASP A 34 7.89 -1.37 22.71
N VAL A 35 9.02 -0.66 22.71
CA VAL A 35 9.67 -0.27 23.96
C VAL A 35 9.82 1.24 23.90
N VAL A 36 8.85 1.91 24.51
CA VAL A 36 8.92 3.33 24.84
C VAL A 36 9.96 3.47 25.94
N GLU A 37 11.21 3.73 25.56
CA GLU A 37 12.21 4.30 26.47
C GLU A 37 13.15 5.31 25.79
N ASP A 38 13.16 5.43 24.44
CA ASP A 38 14.03 6.41 23.73
C ASP A 38 13.50 6.96 22.38
N GLY A 39 12.18 7.10 22.24
CA GLY A 39 11.58 8.29 21.62
C GLY A 39 11.49 8.52 20.10
N LEU A 40 11.76 7.58 19.19
CA LEU A 40 11.52 7.79 17.75
C LEU A 40 10.75 6.62 17.11
N LYS A 41 9.48 6.85 16.76
CA LYS A 41 8.67 5.91 15.98
C LYS A 41 8.95 6.14 14.49
N GLU A 42 9.57 5.17 13.84
CA GLU A 42 9.80 5.20 12.39
C GLU A 42 8.45 5.10 11.65
N ILE A 43 8.05 6.18 10.97
CA ILE A 43 6.88 6.19 10.10
C ILE A 43 7.28 5.73 8.70
N THR A 44 6.50 4.82 8.10
CA THR A 44 6.75 4.40 6.71
C THR A 44 6.25 5.46 5.72
N PHE A 45 6.79 5.47 4.50
CA PHE A 45 6.34 6.43 3.49
C PHE A 45 4.84 6.31 3.18
N GLY A 46 4.30 5.09 3.17
CA GLY A 46 2.86 4.87 2.96
C GLY A 46 2.00 5.50 4.05
N GLU A 47 2.40 5.34 5.33
CA GLU A 47 1.72 5.97 6.46
C GLU A 47 1.86 7.50 6.42
N PHE A 48 3.03 8.00 6.04
CA PHE A 48 3.25 9.44 5.87
C PHE A 48 2.31 10.05 4.82
N LEU A 49 2.06 9.36 3.70
CA LEU A 49 1.08 9.82 2.71
C LEU A 49 -0.35 9.91 3.27
N VAL A 50 -0.71 9.06 4.23
CA VAL A 50 -2.00 9.13 4.92
C VAL A 50 -2.05 10.28 5.92
N GLU A 51 -0.98 10.49 6.69
CA GLU A 51 -0.89 11.65 7.60
C GLU A 51 -0.97 12.99 6.85
N GLN A 52 -0.40 13.06 5.64
CA GLN A 52 -0.49 14.24 4.78
C GLN A 52 -1.83 14.33 4.01
N GLN A 53 -2.79 13.43 4.28
CA GLN A 53 -4.11 13.39 3.62
C GLN A 53 -4.06 13.24 2.09
N VAL A 54 -2.94 12.74 1.56
CA VAL A 54 -2.80 12.44 0.12
C VAL A 54 -3.42 11.10 -0.22
N LEU A 55 -3.35 10.15 0.71
CA LEU A 55 -4.08 8.91 0.65
C LEU A 55 -5.00 8.77 1.86
N ASP A 56 -6.14 8.13 1.67
CA ASP A 56 -6.87 7.54 2.79
C ASP A 56 -6.38 6.09 3.08
N ARG A 57 -6.89 5.50 4.16
CA ARG A 57 -6.53 4.13 4.57
C ARG A 57 -6.87 3.08 3.52
N PHE A 58 -7.99 3.24 2.82
CA PHE A 58 -8.41 2.32 1.79
C PHE A 58 -7.51 2.43 0.54
N GLN A 59 -7.15 3.65 0.15
CA GLN A 59 -6.28 3.92 -0.98
C GLN A 59 -4.86 3.39 -0.75
N LEU A 60 -4.31 3.58 0.45
CA LEU A 60 -3.03 2.98 0.84
C LEU A 60 -3.08 1.44 0.74
N PHE A 61 -4.13 0.82 1.29
CA PHE A 61 -4.33 -0.62 1.20
C PHE A 61 -4.36 -1.11 -0.26
N ARG A 62 -5.10 -0.42 -1.13
CA ARG A 62 -5.18 -0.76 -2.56
C ARG A 62 -3.84 -0.61 -3.28
N ALA A 63 -3.06 0.42 -2.93
CA ALA A 63 -1.71 0.61 -3.49
C ALA A 63 -0.75 -0.52 -3.07
N LEU A 64 -0.80 -0.94 -1.80
CA LEU A 64 -0.03 -2.08 -1.30
C LEU A 64 -0.41 -3.38 -2.00
N GLN A 65 -1.72 -3.66 -2.15
CA GLN A 65 -2.19 -4.84 -2.89
C GLN A 65 -1.72 -4.88 -4.35
N MET A 66 -1.55 -3.72 -4.97
CA MET A 66 -1.00 -3.63 -6.33
C MET A 66 0.52 -3.87 -6.32
N GLN A 67 1.24 -3.30 -5.36
CA GLN A 67 2.68 -3.47 -5.21
C GLN A 67 3.06 -4.93 -4.96
N ASP A 68 2.32 -5.65 -4.12
CA ASP A 68 2.53 -7.07 -3.84
C ASP A 68 2.50 -7.95 -5.10
N ARG A 69 1.78 -7.50 -6.14
CA ARG A 69 1.64 -8.20 -7.42
C ARG A 69 2.70 -7.77 -8.43
N LEU A 70 3.43 -6.69 -8.15
CA LEU A 70 4.39 -6.06 -9.06
C LEU A 70 5.74 -5.83 -8.35
N PRO A 71 6.56 -6.89 -8.21
CA PRO A 71 7.87 -6.79 -7.57
C PRO A 71 8.73 -5.69 -8.21
N GLY A 72 9.31 -4.82 -7.38
CA GLY A 72 10.18 -3.73 -7.82
C GLY A 72 9.48 -2.41 -8.14
N VAL A 73 8.14 -2.39 -8.21
CA VAL A 73 7.39 -1.12 -8.35
C VAL A 73 7.32 -0.42 -7.00
N ARG A 74 7.47 0.91 -7.00
CA ARG A 74 7.41 1.71 -5.77
C ARG A 74 5.96 1.93 -5.35
N LEU A 75 5.71 1.97 -4.04
CA LEU A 75 4.37 2.21 -3.50
C LEU A 75 3.72 3.49 -4.04
N GLY A 76 4.51 4.57 -4.15
CA GLY A 76 4.06 5.85 -4.71
C GLY A 76 3.62 5.73 -6.17
N GLU A 77 4.30 4.93 -6.98
CA GLU A 77 3.93 4.68 -8.38
C GLU A 77 2.62 3.90 -8.46
N CYS A 78 2.40 2.94 -7.55
CA CYS A 78 1.14 2.21 -7.46
C CYS A 78 -0.02 3.15 -7.11
N ALA A 79 0.16 4.05 -6.13
CA ALA A 79 -0.85 5.04 -5.76
C ALA A 79 -1.18 6.01 -6.92
N ALA A 80 -0.16 6.42 -7.69
CA ALA A 80 -0.37 7.24 -8.89
C ALA A 80 -1.07 6.46 -10.01
N ALA A 81 -0.67 5.22 -10.27
CA ALA A 81 -1.27 4.38 -11.30
C ALA A 81 -2.75 4.05 -11.01
N LEU A 82 -3.12 3.93 -9.73
CA LEU A 82 -4.52 3.77 -9.30
C LEU A 82 -5.33 5.08 -9.33
N GLY A 83 -4.67 6.22 -9.61
CA GLY A 83 -5.31 7.52 -9.71
C GLY A 83 -5.64 8.20 -8.38
N TYR A 84 -5.04 7.75 -7.27
CA TYR A 84 -5.33 8.32 -5.94
C TYR A 84 -4.63 9.65 -5.70
N ALA A 85 -3.43 9.81 -6.24
CA ALA A 85 -2.69 11.06 -6.17
C ALA A 85 -1.82 11.24 -7.42
N PRO A 86 -1.57 12.47 -7.87
CA PRO A 86 -0.70 12.70 -9.01
C PRO A 86 0.77 12.45 -8.61
N ILE A 87 1.56 11.90 -9.53
CA ILE A 87 2.94 11.47 -9.26
C ILE A 87 3.81 12.60 -8.71
N ASN A 88 3.63 13.83 -9.22
CA ASN A 88 4.37 15.01 -8.79
C ASN A 88 4.09 15.39 -7.32
N ALA A 89 2.89 15.11 -6.78
CA ALA A 89 2.58 15.34 -5.36
C ALA A 89 3.27 14.28 -4.49
N ILE A 90 3.30 13.03 -4.95
CA ILE A 90 3.96 11.92 -4.27
C ILE A 90 5.47 12.15 -4.20
N GLU A 91 6.10 12.57 -5.30
CA GLU A 91 7.54 12.86 -5.35
C GLU A 91 7.95 13.97 -4.38
N ARG A 92 7.20 15.07 -4.33
CA ARG A 92 7.45 16.17 -3.38
C ARG A 92 7.35 15.71 -1.93
N LEU A 93 6.39 14.83 -1.62
CA LEU A 93 6.25 14.28 -0.28
C LEU A 93 7.36 13.29 0.03
N TYR A 94 7.85 12.53 -0.95
CA TYR A 94 8.98 11.64 -0.77
C TYR A 94 10.26 12.40 -0.44
N GLU A 95 10.55 13.50 -1.14
CA GLU A 95 11.69 14.37 -0.82
C GLU A 95 11.60 14.90 0.62
N ARG A 96 10.41 15.36 1.04
CA ARG A 96 10.19 15.82 2.41
C ARG A 96 10.36 14.69 3.43
N PHE A 97 9.83 13.51 3.14
CA PHE A 97 9.96 12.33 3.99
C PHE A 97 11.42 11.88 4.14
N ALA A 98 12.19 11.86 3.05
CA ALA A 98 13.60 11.49 3.07
C ALA A 98 14.43 12.46 3.94
N ASN A 99 14.12 13.76 3.88
CA ASN A 99 14.80 14.77 4.70
C ASN A 99 14.46 14.69 6.20
N ILE A 100 13.27 14.20 6.56
CA ILE A 100 12.88 14.03 7.97
C ILE A 100 13.60 12.82 8.60
N ASN A 101 13.82 11.76 7.83
CA ASN A 101 14.45 10.54 8.32
C ASN A 101 15.98 10.54 8.20
N ALA A 102 16.56 11.49 7.47
CA ALA A 102 18.00 11.68 7.37
C ALA A 102 18.52 12.62 8.47
N VAL A 103 18.50 12.17 9.74
CA VAL A 103 19.29 12.81 10.79
C VAL A 103 20.63 12.09 10.84
N GLU A 104 21.68 12.73 10.33
CA GLU A 104 23.05 12.24 10.47
C GLU A 104 23.44 12.23 11.96
N VAL A 105 23.77 11.04 12.48
CA VAL A 105 24.35 10.89 13.81
C VAL A 105 25.79 11.41 13.74
N GLY A 106 25.98 12.68 14.10
CA GLY A 106 27.28 13.35 14.23
C GLY A 106 27.77 13.40 15.67
#